data_AF-A0A9P7GS32-F1
#
_entry.id   AF-A0A9P7GS32-F1
#
_cell.length_a   1.000
_cell.length_b   1.000
_cell.length_c   1.000
_cell.angle_alpha   90.00
_cell.angle_beta   90.00
_cell.angle_gamma   90.00
#
_symmetry.space_group_name_H-M   'P 1'
#
loop_
_entity.id
_entity.type
_entity.pdbx_description
1 polymer ?
#
loop_
_entity_poly.entity_id
_entity_poly.type
_entity_poly.pdbx_seq_one_letter_code
_entity_poly.pdbx_strand_id
1 'polypeptide(L)'
;MVLGNDTATIPATVLNYLAGIRSRTGNNPLRLRIGGNSMDSSVYVPWQATPMLQLTPYASNFNNQPVNYGSLLWDVLKKVSDDLTGAEYLIGVEKFA
;
A
#
# COMPACT_ATOMS: atom_id res chain seq x y z
N MET A 1 -2.13 -7.70 -3.74
CA MET A 1 -1.60 -7.11 -2.47
C MET A 1 -2.60 -7.43 -1.36
N VAL A 2 -2.21 -7.37 -0.07
CA VAL A 2 -3.15 -7.62 1.06
C VAL A 2 -4.37 -6.68 1.01
N LEU A 3 -4.20 -5.45 0.49
CA LEU A 3 -5.27 -4.47 0.34
C LEU A 3 -6.13 -4.62 -0.94
N GLY A 4 -6.01 -5.73 -1.68
CA GLY A 4 -6.69 -5.90 -2.97
C GLY A 4 -5.82 -5.50 -4.17
N ASN A 5 -6.45 -5.32 -5.34
CA ASN A 5 -5.79 -4.90 -6.59
C ASN A 5 -6.21 -3.50 -7.05
N ASP A 6 -7.35 -3.01 -6.56
CA ASP A 6 -7.94 -1.71 -6.83
C ASP A 6 -8.86 -1.31 -5.66
N THR A 7 -9.55 -0.18 -5.78
CA THR A 7 -10.47 0.35 -4.75
C THR A 7 -11.75 -0.49 -4.57
N ALA A 8 -12.13 -1.30 -5.56
CA ALA A 8 -13.33 -2.14 -5.51
C ALA A 8 -13.06 -3.53 -4.89
N THR A 9 -11.80 -3.95 -4.87
CA THR A 9 -11.37 -5.29 -4.48
C THR A 9 -10.66 -5.35 -3.13
N ILE A 10 -10.78 -4.29 -2.32
CA ILE A 10 -10.24 -4.25 -0.95
C ILE A 10 -10.97 -5.32 -0.10
N PRO A 11 -10.27 -6.34 0.43
CA PRO A 11 -10.94 -7.41 1.16
C PRO A 11 -11.54 -6.93 2.49
N ALA A 12 -12.82 -7.21 2.71
CA ALA A 12 -13.52 -6.86 3.95
C ALA A 12 -12.82 -7.41 5.20
N THR A 13 -12.21 -8.61 5.10
CA THR A 13 -11.43 -9.20 6.20
C THR A 13 -10.29 -8.31 6.66
N VAL A 14 -9.61 -7.63 5.73
CA VAL A 14 -8.49 -6.74 6.05
C VAL A 14 -9.00 -5.44 6.68
N LEU A 15 -10.09 -4.88 6.16
CA LEU A 15 -10.74 -3.72 6.77
C LEU A 15 -11.19 -4.03 8.20
N ASN A 16 -11.83 -5.17 8.43
CA ASN A 16 -12.27 -5.59 9.77
C ASN A 16 -11.09 -5.77 10.74
N TYR A 17 -9.99 -6.36 10.25
CA TYR A 17 -8.78 -6.52 11.05
C TYR A 17 -8.19 -5.16 11.44
N LEU A 18 -8.01 -4.25 10.48
CA LEU A 18 -7.47 -2.92 10.73
C LEU A 18 -8.41 -2.07 11.58
N ALA A 19 -9.72 -2.19 11.41
CA ALA A 19 -10.72 -1.54 12.26
C ALA A 19 -10.62 -2.00 13.73
N GLY A 20 -10.36 -3.29 13.94
CA GLY A 20 -10.11 -3.85 15.28
C GLY A 20 -8.83 -3.31 15.93
N ILE A 21 -7.80 -2.96 15.16
CA ILE A 21 -6.61 -2.26 15.67
C ILE A 21 -6.93 -0.79 15.91
N ARG A 22 -7.57 -0.13 14.94
CA ARG A 22 -7.96 1.29 14.99
C ARG A 22 -8.79 1.59 16.25
N SER A 23 -9.73 0.73 16.62
CA SER A 23 -10.54 0.92 17.84
C SER A 23 -9.71 0.98 19.14
N ARG A 24 -8.48 0.45 19.12
CA ARG A 24 -7.55 0.43 20.27
C ARG A 24 -6.56 1.59 20.28
N THR A 25 -6.55 2.41 19.23
CA THR A 25 -5.64 3.57 19.10
C THR A 25 -6.21 4.85 19.74
N GLY A 26 -7.46 4.80 20.23
CA GLY A 26 -8.13 5.94 20.85
C GLY A 26 -8.33 7.09 19.86
N ASN A 27 -7.86 8.28 20.22
CA ASN A 27 -7.93 9.47 19.35
C ASN A 27 -6.81 9.54 18.31
N ASN A 28 -5.84 8.62 18.37
CA ASN A 28 -4.75 8.60 17.40
C ASN A 28 -5.16 7.82 16.14
N PRO A 29 -4.76 8.25 14.95
CA PRO A 29 -4.98 7.47 13.73
C PRO A 29 -4.17 6.18 13.75
N LEU A 30 -4.66 5.16 13.03
CA LEU A 30 -3.88 3.96 12.78
C LEU A 30 -2.74 4.27 11.81
N ARG A 31 -1.48 4.16 12.24
CA ARG A 31 -0.32 4.38 11.38
C ARG A 31 0.20 3.08 10.77
N LEU A 32 0.26 3.02 9.45
CA LEU A 32 0.76 1.88 8.69
C LEU A 32 2.04 2.27 7.94
N ARG A 33 3.11 1.50 8.13
CA ARG A 33 4.37 1.67 7.39
C ARG A 33 4.36 0.79 6.14
N ILE A 34 4.59 1.40 4.99
CA ILE A 34 4.75 0.72 3.70
C ILE A 34 6.19 0.93 3.24
N GLY A 35 6.95 -0.15 3.09
CA GLY A 35 8.38 -0.08 2.77
C GLY A 35 9.07 -1.43 2.93
N GLY A 36 10.30 -1.41 3.45
CA GLY A 36 11.17 -2.58 3.57
C GLY A 36 12.10 -2.70 2.36
N ASN A 37 12.94 -3.74 2.32
CA ASN A 37 13.97 -3.91 1.30
C ASN A 37 13.44 -3.82 -0.14
N SER A 38 12.22 -4.32 -0.38
CA SER A 38 11.58 -4.24 -1.70
C SER A 38 11.35 -2.80 -2.17
N MET A 39 11.18 -1.85 -1.26
CA MET A 39 10.94 -0.45 -1.62
C MET A 39 12.19 0.24 -2.14
N ASP A 40 13.38 -0.17 -1.68
CA ASP A 40 14.69 0.36 -2.11
C ASP A 40 15.06 -0.04 -3.54
N SER A 41 14.16 -0.71 -4.26
CA SER A 41 14.32 -1.03 -5.67
C SER A 41 13.00 -0.89 -6.44
N SER A 42 11.96 -0.37 -5.78
CA SER A 42 10.65 -0.15 -6.38
C SER A 42 10.56 1.25 -6.96
N VAL A 43 9.83 1.38 -8.07
CA VAL A 43 9.79 2.62 -8.84
C VAL A 43 8.36 3.14 -8.92
N TYR A 44 8.16 4.41 -8.55
CA TYR A 44 6.91 5.09 -8.85
C TYR A 44 6.87 5.47 -10.33
N VAL A 45 5.83 5.01 -11.04
CA VAL A 45 5.60 5.26 -12.46
C VAL A 45 4.34 6.12 -12.61
N PRO A 46 4.44 7.44 -12.81
CA PRO A 46 3.29 8.35 -12.76
C PRO A 46 2.18 8.02 -13.76
N TRP A 47 2.54 7.45 -14.93
CA TRP A 47 1.59 7.08 -15.99
C TRP A 47 1.01 5.67 -15.84
N GLN A 48 1.44 4.88 -14.84
CA GLN A 48 0.88 3.56 -14.59
C GLN A 48 -0.45 3.66 -13.84
N ALA A 49 -1.56 3.70 -14.58
CA ALA A 49 -2.89 3.68 -13.97
C ALA A 49 -3.29 2.27 -13.48
N THR A 50 -2.91 1.23 -14.23
CA THR A 50 -3.17 -0.17 -13.92
C THR A 50 -2.06 -1.05 -14.52
N PRO A 51 -1.62 -2.14 -13.85
CA PRO A 51 -2.04 -2.59 -12.53
C PRO A 51 -1.51 -1.66 -11.42
N MET A 52 -2.12 -1.72 -10.22
CA MET A 52 -1.67 -0.93 -9.06
C MET A 52 -0.20 -1.21 -8.74
N LEU A 53 0.19 -2.50 -8.72
CA LEU A 53 1.56 -2.97 -8.54
C LEU A 53 1.89 -3.93 -9.68
N GLN A 54 3.06 -3.75 -10.30
CA GLN A 54 3.61 -4.67 -11.29
C GLN A 54 4.93 -5.21 -10.77
N LEU A 55 5.02 -6.53 -10.58
CA LEU A 55 6.29 -7.16 -10.21
C LEU A 55 7.33 -6.92 -11.29
N THR A 56 8.52 -6.50 -10.87
CA THR A 56 9.66 -6.40 -11.77
C THR A 56 10.22 -7.80 -12.05
N PRO A 57 10.69 -8.09 -13.28
CA PRO A 57 11.09 -9.44 -13.67
C PRO A 57 12.35 -9.97 -12.98
N TYR A 58 13.08 -9.13 -12.22
CA TYR A 58 14.37 -9.49 -11.59
C TYR A 58 14.33 -9.30 -10.08
N ALA A 59 13.36 -9.92 -9.41
CA ALA A 59 13.37 -9.93 -7.96
C ALA A 59 14.69 -10.53 -7.43
N SER A 60 15.48 -9.71 -6.73
CA SER A 60 16.88 -10.02 -6.46
C SER A 60 17.06 -11.22 -5.53
N ASN A 61 16.07 -11.50 -4.67
CA ASN A 61 15.94 -12.72 -3.86
C ASN A 61 14.61 -12.68 -3.05
N PHE A 62 14.34 -13.68 -2.20
CA PHE A 62 13.11 -13.76 -1.39
C PHE A 62 12.84 -12.55 -0.47
N ASN A 63 13.86 -11.80 -0.09
CA ASN A 63 13.77 -10.63 0.78
C ASN A 63 13.61 -9.30 0.01
N ASN A 64 13.80 -9.29 -1.31
CA ASN A 64 13.67 -8.11 -2.16
C ASN A 64 12.88 -8.46 -3.42
N GLN A 65 11.62 -8.02 -3.45
CA GLN A 65 10.65 -8.25 -4.52
C GLN A 65 10.15 -6.88 -5.01
N PRO A 66 10.92 -6.19 -5.88
CA PRO A 66 10.60 -4.82 -6.27
C PRO A 66 9.40 -4.77 -7.22
N VAL A 67 8.66 -3.67 -7.14
CA VAL A 67 7.48 -3.41 -7.96
C VAL A 67 7.57 -2.04 -8.63
N ASN A 68 7.00 -1.94 -9.83
CA ASN A 68 6.55 -0.66 -10.36
C ASN A 68 5.16 -0.38 -9.80
N TYR A 69 4.92 0.82 -9.30
CA TYR A 69 3.64 1.22 -8.74
C TYR A 69 3.22 2.60 -9.24
N GLY A 70 1.91 2.82 -9.34
CA GLY A 70 1.36 4.06 -9.87
C GLY A 70 0.33 4.70 -8.96
N SER A 71 -0.41 5.68 -9.49
CA SER A 71 -1.34 6.51 -8.71
C SER A 71 -2.46 5.70 -8.04
N LEU A 72 -2.86 4.57 -8.62
CA LEU A 72 -3.90 3.69 -8.06
C LEU A 72 -3.56 3.19 -6.65
N LEU A 73 -2.27 3.08 -6.29
CA LEU A 73 -1.88 2.76 -4.92
C LEU A 73 -2.38 3.83 -3.94
N TRP A 74 -2.26 5.11 -4.29
CA TRP A 74 -2.71 6.22 -3.46
C TRP A 74 -4.22 6.22 -3.30
N ASP A 75 -4.96 5.90 -4.36
CA ASP A 75 -6.42 5.78 -4.31
C ASP A 75 -6.86 4.64 -3.38
N VAL A 76 -6.18 3.49 -3.44
CA VAL A 76 -6.45 2.36 -2.53
C VAL A 76 -6.14 2.72 -1.08
N LEU A 77 -4.96 3.33 -0.80
CA LEU A 77 -4.62 3.75 0.56
C LEU A 77 -5.59 4.81 1.10
N LYS A 78 -5.98 5.78 0.26
CA LYS A 78 -6.97 6.77 0.63
C LYS A 78 -8.32 6.12 0.96
N LYS A 79 -8.81 5.21 0.11
CA LYS A 79 -10.06 4.51 0.37
C LYS A 79 -10.00 3.71 1.67
N VAL A 80 -8.90 3.01 1.96
CA VAL A 80 -8.75 2.28 3.23
C VAL A 80 -8.78 3.25 4.42
N SER A 81 -8.11 4.41 4.34
CA SER A 81 -8.18 5.42 5.41
C SER A 81 -9.60 5.94 5.62
N ASP A 82 -10.30 6.25 4.53
CA ASP A 82 -11.67 6.77 4.56
C ASP A 82 -12.64 5.72 5.15
N ASP A 83 -12.54 4.45 4.73
CA ASP A 83 -13.34 3.32 5.22
C ASP A 83 -13.07 3.02 6.71
N LEU A 84 -11.84 3.24 7.19
CA LEU A 84 -11.46 3.04 8.60
C LEU A 84 -11.75 4.25 9.49
N THR A 85 -12.19 5.39 8.93
CA THR A 85 -12.33 6.67 9.64
C THR A 85 -11.04 7.09 10.37
N GLY A 86 -9.91 6.89 9.70
CA GLY A 86 -8.60 7.29 10.19
C GLY A 86 -7.55 6.20 10.04
N ALA A 87 -6.77 6.28 8.97
CA ALA A 87 -5.47 5.66 8.86
C ALA A 87 -4.48 6.65 8.26
N GLU A 88 -3.24 6.63 8.73
CA GLU A 88 -2.14 7.42 8.21
C GLU A 88 -1.05 6.48 7.70
N TYR A 89 -0.38 6.87 6.62
CA TYR A 89 0.62 6.02 5.98
C TYR A 89 1.99 6.69 6.03
N LEU A 90 2.99 5.93 6.46
CA LEU A 90 4.40 6.27 6.28
C LEU A 90 4.93 5.43 5.13
N ILE A 91 5.27 6.10 4.02
CA ILE A 91 5.61 5.45 2.76
C ILE A 91 7.10 5.67 2.48
N GLY A 92 7.85 4.58 2.33
CA GLY A 92 9.21 4.65 1.80
C GLY A 92 9.17 5.03 0.32
N VAL A 93 10.06 5.92 -0.11
CA VAL A 93 10.22 6.30 -1.52
C VAL A 93 11.70 6.21 -1.86
N GLU A 94 12.02 5.66 -3.03
CA GLU A 94 13.39 5.55 -3.51
C GLU A 94 13.55 6.30 -4.84
N LYS A 95 12.78 5.89 -5.86
CA LYS A 95 12.90 6.40 -7.23
C LYS A 95 11.56 6.80 -7.83
N PHE A 96 11.60 7.91 -8.57
CA PHE A 96 10.53 8.38 -9.45
C PHE A 96 11.03 8.21 -10.89
N ALA A 97 10.24 7.53 -11.73
CA ALA A 97 10.52 7.41 -13.17
C ALA A 97 9.92 8.58 -13.96
#